data_AF-A0A953RB91-F1
#
_entry.id   AF-A0A953RB91-F1
#
_cell.length_a   1.000
_cell.length_b   1.000
_cell.length_c   1.000
_cell.angle_alpha   90.00
_cell.angle_beta   90.00
_cell.angle_gamma   90.00
#
_symmetry.space_group_name_H-M   'P 1'
#
loop_
_entity.id
_entity.type
_entity.pdbx_description
1 polymer ?
#
loop_
_entity_poly.entity_id
_entity_poly.type
_entity_poly.pdbx_seq_one_letter_code
_entity_poly.pdbx_strand_id
1 'polypeptide(L)'
;MGYVKGSIDLSSTQDGLLLEQVLRSRHATHDQLWQFFQLKARENRRRIFNWRMLRLVQHGLITRLNVKYSKPGWVYAISESGAAYLAGNGNGAALVASKAFKQLDDPVVLHSLDLNDVHLTLIRCGELIRWKSELEILCLNELTGFGYAKDYDAVITIHSDGEDSTFALEYERQPKAANRYWQVRQAIEKERQVRCFLYLTPSYELLSYVAAFFDRCARAVYFGVLEDFRQHGLDTTVLDSRRTLSFPLRAVLNGNGS
;
A
#
# COMPACT_ATOMS: atom_id res chain seq x y z
N MET A 1 -6.24 -35.62 -19.08
CA MET A 1 -5.09 -35.53 -18.16
C MET A 1 -5.64 -35.46 -16.75
N GLY A 2 -5.37 -36.48 -15.92
CA GLY A 2 -5.80 -36.50 -14.53
C GLY A 2 -4.77 -35.76 -13.68
N TYR A 3 -5.21 -34.72 -12.98
CA TYR A 3 -4.38 -34.01 -12.01
C TYR A 3 -3.94 -34.97 -10.88
N VAL A 4 -2.70 -34.85 -10.41
CA VAL A 4 -2.21 -35.60 -9.25
C VAL A 4 -3.10 -35.27 -8.05
N LYS A 5 -3.51 -36.28 -7.28
CA LYS A 5 -4.36 -36.07 -6.09
C LYS A 5 -3.69 -35.07 -5.14
N GLY A 6 -4.36 -33.94 -4.87
CA GLY A 6 -3.84 -32.84 -4.05
C GLY A 6 -3.21 -31.68 -4.84
N SER A 7 -2.99 -31.84 -6.15
CA SER A 7 -2.54 -30.73 -7.01
C SER A 7 -3.67 -29.74 -7.29
N ILE A 8 -3.29 -28.48 -7.51
CA ILE A 8 -4.19 -27.38 -7.82
C ILE A 8 -3.83 -26.83 -9.21
N ASP A 9 -4.84 -26.73 -10.08
CA ASP A 9 -4.70 -26.00 -11.33
C ASP A 9 -5.01 -24.52 -11.12
N LEU A 10 -4.03 -23.66 -11.38
CA LEU A 10 -4.09 -22.22 -11.11
C LEU A 10 -4.29 -21.46 -12.41
N SER A 11 -5.40 -20.71 -12.48
CA SER A 11 -5.62 -19.76 -13.57
C SER A 11 -4.73 -18.54 -13.37
N SER A 12 -3.84 -18.25 -14.33
CA SER A 12 -3.00 -17.04 -14.28
C SER A 12 -3.82 -15.74 -14.25
N THR A 13 -4.95 -15.71 -14.95
CA THR A 13 -5.82 -14.53 -15.08
C THR A 13 -6.77 -14.30 -13.91
N GLN A 14 -6.93 -15.27 -13.00
CA GLN A 14 -7.81 -15.13 -11.84
C GLN A 14 -7.12 -15.50 -10.53
N ASP A 15 -6.59 -16.71 -10.42
CA ASP A 15 -5.85 -17.15 -9.22
C ASP A 15 -4.55 -16.36 -9.07
N GLY A 16 -3.80 -16.19 -10.17
CA GLY A 16 -2.58 -15.39 -10.21
C GLY A 16 -2.81 -13.95 -9.76
N LEU A 17 -3.80 -13.27 -10.34
CA LEU A 17 -4.16 -11.90 -9.95
C LEU A 17 -4.61 -11.77 -8.49
N LEU A 18 -5.22 -12.80 -7.92
CA LEU A 18 -5.64 -12.81 -6.52
C LEU A 18 -4.45 -12.99 -5.59
N LEU A 19 -3.55 -13.91 -5.92
CA LEU A 19 -2.29 -14.08 -5.21
C LEU A 19 -1.44 -12.81 -5.26
N GLU A 20 -1.34 -12.16 -6.42
CA GLU A 20 -0.65 -10.87 -6.55
C GLU A 20 -1.29 -9.77 -5.69
N GLN A 21 -2.61 -9.71 -5.64
CA GLN A 21 -3.30 -8.71 -4.81
C GLN A 21 -3.06 -8.98 -3.33
N VAL A 22 -3.07 -10.24 -2.89
CA VAL A 22 -2.74 -10.62 -1.50
C VAL A 22 -1.28 -10.28 -1.18
N LEU A 23 -0.34 -10.59 -2.09
CA LEU A 23 1.08 -10.23 -1.97
C LEU A 23 1.25 -8.71 -1.80
N ARG A 24 0.69 -7.92 -2.74
CA ARG A 24 0.80 -6.45 -2.74
C ARG A 24 0.15 -5.79 -1.52
N SER A 25 -0.91 -6.40 -0.99
CA SER A 25 -1.61 -5.91 0.20
C SER A 25 -0.90 -6.20 1.50
N ARG A 26 0.12 -7.09 1.50
CA ARG A 26 0.83 -7.63 2.68
C ARG A 26 -0.09 -8.40 3.64
N HIS A 27 -1.08 -7.71 4.20
CA HIS A 27 -2.20 -8.26 4.97
C HIS A 27 -3.50 -7.59 4.54
N ALA A 28 -4.54 -8.34 4.23
CA ALA A 28 -5.86 -7.78 3.89
C ALA A 28 -7.00 -8.59 4.51
N THR A 29 -8.10 -7.91 4.83
CA THR A 29 -9.35 -8.59 5.19
C THR A 29 -10.02 -9.22 3.96
N HIS A 30 -10.95 -10.15 4.20
CA HIS A 30 -11.75 -10.72 3.12
C HIS A 30 -12.50 -9.65 2.30
N ASP A 31 -13.01 -8.62 2.98
CA ASP A 31 -13.79 -7.55 2.35
C ASP A 31 -12.93 -6.58 1.57
N GLN A 32 -11.71 -6.27 2.03
CA GLN A 32 -10.76 -5.47 1.25
C GLN A 32 -10.37 -6.19 -0.04
N LEU A 33 -10.03 -7.48 0.03
CA LEU A 33 -9.69 -8.27 -1.17
C LEU A 33 -10.84 -8.33 -2.16
N TRP A 34 -12.07 -8.48 -1.67
CA TRP A 34 -13.26 -8.42 -2.52
C TRP A 34 -13.46 -7.06 -3.15
N GLN A 35 -13.32 -5.97 -2.39
CA GLN A 35 -13.44 -4.62 -2.92
C GLN A 35 -12.39 -4.36 -4.02
N PHE A 36 -11.14 -4.79 -3.83
CA PHE A 36 -10.12 -4.70 -4.88
C PHE A 36 -10.55 -5.43 -6.16
N PHE A 37 -11.14 -6.62 -6.03
CA PHE A 37 -11.58 -7.42 -7.18
C PHE A 37 -12.80 -6.81 -7.87
N GLN A 38 -13.76 -6.32 -7.11
CA GLN A 38 -14.96 -5.67 -7.61
C GLN A 38 -14.61 -4.36 -8.32
N LEU A 39 -13.83 -3.49 -7.69
CA LEU A 39 -13.49 -2.17 -8.23
C LEU A 39 -12.58 -2.26 -9.46
N LYS A 40 -11.73 -3.29 -9.56
CA LYS A 40 -10.89 -3.54 -10.75
C LYS A 40 -11.61 -4.37 -11.83
N ALA A 41 -12.92 -4.57 -11.70
CA ALA A 41 -13.77 -5.37 -12.60
C ALA A 41 -13.22 -6.80 -12.87
N ARG A 42 -12.55 -7.40 -11.88
CA ARG A 42 -11.92 -8.73 -11.99
C ARG A 42 -12.86 -9.88 -11.62
N GLU A 43 -13.79 -9.64 -10.70
CA GLU A 43 -14.81 -10.59 -10.30
C GLU A 43 -16.05 -9.85 -9.78
N ASN A 44 -17.23 -10.22 -10.28
CA ASN A 44 -18.51 -9.60 -9.91
C ASN A 44 -19.41 -10.57 -9.12
N ARG A 45 -19.03 -11.84 -8.99
CA ARG A 45 -19.76 -12.88 -8.27
C ARG A 45 -19.06 -13.22 -6.96
N ARG A 46 -19.58 -12.70 -5.85
CA ARG A 46 -19.08 -12.96 -4.49
C ARG A 46 -18.91 -14.45 -4.19
N ARG A 47 -19.83 -15.31 -4.67
CA ARG A 47 -19.73 -16.77 -4.50
C ARG A 47 -18.47 -17.36 -5.14
N ILE A 48 -18.10 -16.91 -6.35
CA ILE A 48 -16.92 -17.39 -7.06
C ILE A 48 -15.65 -16.91 -6.35
N PHE A 49 -15.62 -15.63 -5.97
CA PHE A 49 -14.52 -15.08 -5.17
C PHE A 49 -14.31 -15.86 -3.87
N ASN A 50 -15.38 -16.11 -3.10
CA ASN A 50 -15.30 -16.86 -1.84
C ASN A 50 -14.77 -18.27 -2.05
N TRP A 51 -15.26 -18.98 -3.09
CA TRP A 51 -14.79 -20.30 -3.44
C TRP A 51 -13.29 -20.29 -3.79
N ARG A 52 -12.84 -19.30 -4.56
CA ARG A 52 -11.43 -19.16 -4.96
C ARG A 52 -10.53 -18.88 -3.77
N MET A 53 -10.91 -17.93 -2.91
CA MET A 53 -10.20 -17.65 -1.66
C MET A 53 -10.10 -18.90 -0.77
N LEU A 54 -11.20 -19.64 -0.61
CA LEU A 54 -11.20 -20.88 0.17
C LEU A 54 -10.26 -21.91 -0.43
N ARG A 55 -10.32 -22.13 -1.74
CA ARG A 55 -9.46 -23.07 -2.47
C ARG A 55 -7.97 -22.72 -2.30
N LEU A 56 -7.59 -21.46 -2.51
CA LEU A 56 -6.19 -21.02 -2.36
C LEU A 56 -5.68 -21.18 -0.92
N VAL A 57 -6.53 -20.97 0.08
CA VAL A 57 -6.20 -21.24 1.49
C VAL A 57 -6.04 -22.74 1.74
N GLN A 58 -6.97 -23.57 1.26
CA GLN A 58 -6.92 -25.03 1.47
C GLN A 58 -5.69 -25.68 0.83
N HIS A 59 -5.20 -25.13 -0.27
CA HIS A 59 -3.98 -25.57 -0.93
C HIS A 59 -2.71 -24.84 -0.43
N GLY A 60 -2.81 -24.05 0.65
CA GLY A 60 -1.66 -23.46 1.33
C GLY A 60 -0.94 -22.36 0.55
N LEU A 61 -1.60 -21.70 -0.40
CA LEU A 61 -1.04 -20.56 -1.15
C LEU A 61 -1.33 -19.22 -0.47
N ILE A 62 -2.34 -19.18 0.40
CA ILE A 62 -2.72 -18.04 1.23
C ILE A 62 -2.84 -18.50 2.68
N THR A 63 -2.25 -17.75 3.60
CA THR A 63 -2.36 -17.98 5.04
C THR A 63 -3.51 -17.17 5.62
N ARG A 64 -4.31 -17.80 6.51
CA ARG A 64 -5.29 -17.09 7.36
C ARG A 64 -4.66 -16.77 8.70
N LEU A 65 -4.76 -15.51 9.12
CA LEU A 65 -4.29 -15.01 10.39
C LEU A 65 -5.49 -14.75 11.31
N ASN A 66 -5.35 -15.17 12.57
CA ASN A 66 -6.29 -14.85 13.63
C ASN A 66 -5.79 -13.60 14.37
N VAL A 67 -6.36 -12.45 14.05
CA VAL A 67 -5.95 -11.15 14.61
C VAL A 67 -6.98 -10.75 15.66
N LYS A 68 -6.54 -10.57 16.90
CA LYS A 68 -7.44 -10.40 18.07
C LYS A 68 -8.24 -9.09 18.05
N TYR A 69 -7.81 -8.11 17.26
CA TYR A 69 -8.33 -6.74 17.28
C TYR A 69 -8.97 -6.27 15.96
N SER A 70 -8.99 -7.11 14.92
CA SER A 70 -9.70 -6.76 13.69
C SER A 70 -11.21 -6.95 13.86
N LYS A 71 -12.01 -6.19 13.10
CA LYS A 71 -13.46 -6.48 12.89
C LYS A 71 -13.65 -7.99 12.66
N PRO A 72 -14.80 -8.58 13.05
CA PRO A 72 -15.01 -10.02 12.92
C PRO A 72 -14.69 -10.49 11.50
N GLY A 73 -13.68 -11.36 11.37
CA GLY A 73 -13.21 -11.83 10.07
C GLY A 73 -11.77 -12.33 10.08
N TRP A 74 -11.39 -13.02 9.00
CA TRP A 74 -10.02 -13.48 8.77
C TRP A 74 -9.21 -12.38 8.08
N VAL A 75 -7.96 -12.24 8.50
CA VAL A 75 -6.92 -11.51 7.75
C VAL A 75 -6.13 -12.51 6.93
N TYR A 76 -5.79 -12.14 5.69
CA TYR A 76 -5.10 -12.98 4.73
C TYR A 76 -3.74 -12.40 4.40
N ALA A 77 -2.74 -13.27 4.29
CA ALA A 77 -1.41 -12.96 3.79
C ALA A 77 -0.98 -14.05 2.79
N ILE A 78 -0.03 -13.74 1.92
CA ILE A 78 0.53 -14.74 1.01
C ILE A 78 1.38 -15.73 1.83
N SER A 79 1.32 -17.02 1.49
CA SER A 79 2.21 -18.01 2.09
C SER A 79 3.56 -18.06 1.38
N GLU A 80 4.53 -18.78 1.94
CA GLU A 80 5.80 -19.06 1.25
C GLU A 80 5.58 -19.78 -0.09
N SER A 81 4.69 -20.78 -0.13
CA SER A 81 4.33 -21.49 -1.36
C SER A 81 3.65 -20.58 -2.39
N GLY A 82 2.77 -19.68 -1.94
CA GLY A 82 2.13 -18.69 -2.80
C GLY A 82 3.14 -17.70 -3.38
N ALA A 83 4.08 -17.22 -2.57
CA ALA A 83 5.16 -16.35 -3.00
C ALA A 83 6.11 -17.08 -3.98
N ALA A 84 6.49 -18.33 -3.71
CA ALA A 84 7.31 -19.13 -4.61
C ALA A 84 6.62 -19.35 -5.97
N TYR A 85 5.32 -19.61 -5.98
CA TYR A 85 4.53 -19.70 -7.21
C TYR A 85 4.57 -18.38 -8.01
N LEU A 86 4.36 -17.24 -7.35
CA LEU A 86 4.40 -15.92 -8.00
C LEU A 86 5.81 -15.59 -8.54
N ALA A 87 6.84 -15.89 -7.77
CA ALA A 87 8.24 -15.70 -8.17
C ALA A 87 8.58 -16.55 -9.41
N GLY A 88 8.17 -17.82 -9.42
CA GLY A 88 8.33 -18.71 -10.58
C GLY A 88 7.62 -18.23 -11.84
N ASN A 89 6.60 -17.38 -11.69
CA ASN A 89 5.88 -16.73 -12.78
C ASN A 89 6.38 -15.31 -13.10
N GLY A 90 7.56 -14.91 -12.57
CA GLY A 90 8.23 -13.65 -12.90
C GLY A 90 7.83 -12.45 -12.03
N ASN A 91 7.09 -12.65 -10.93
CA ASN A 91 6.78 -11.55 -10.02
C ASN A 91 7.99 -11.21 -9.12
N GLY A 92 8.67 -10.11 -9.42
CA GLY A 92 9.86 -9.68 -8.67
C GLY A 92 9.59 -9.34 -7.20
N ALA A 93 8.43 -8.75 -6.88
CA ALA A 93 8.06 -8.44 -5.49
C ALA A 93 7.99 -9.72 -4.64
N ALA A 94 7.59 -10.85 -5.22
CA ALA A 94 7.54 -12.13 -4.52
C ALA A 94 8.94 -12.65 -4.11
N LEU A 95 10.02 -12.25 -4.82
CA LEU A 95 11.39 -12.65 -4.50
C LEU A 95 11.85 -12.08 -3.16
N VAL A 96 11.52 -10.81 -2.90
CA VAL A 96 11.90 -10.12 -1.65
C VAL A 96 10.92 -10.40 -0.50
N ALA A 97 9.70 -10.82 -0.83
CA ALA A 97 8.63 -10.98 0.14
C ALA A 97 8.90 -12.10 1.16
N SER A 98 9.61 -13.16 0.78
CA SER A 98 10.03 -14.26 1.67
C SER A 98 10.82 -13.79 2.91
N LYS A 99 11.55 -12.68 2.81
CA LYS A 99 12.24 -12.04 3.94
C LYS A 99 11.32 -11.15 4.77
N ALA A 100 10.30 -10.55 4.14
CA ALA A 100 9.40 -9.55 4.73
C ALA A 100 8.24 -10.16 5.54
N PHE A 101 7.87 -11.42 5.31
CA PHE A 101 6.73 -12.10 5.98
C PHE A 101 7.03 -12.70 7.35
N LYS A 102 8.25 -12.53 7.88
CA LYS A 102 8.62 -13.08 9.20
C LYS A 102 8.02 -12.31 10.39
N GLN A 103 7.39 -11.16 10.16
CA GLN A 103 6.78 -10.35 11.21
C GLN A 103 5.25 -10.46 11.17
N LEU A 104 4.71 -11.25 12.09
CA LEU A 104 3.28 -11.39 12.39
C LEU A 104 2.89 -10.51 13.60
N ASP A 105 3.54 -9.37 13.76
CA ASP A 105 3.25 -8.47 14.87
C ASP A 105 1.98 -7.66 14.53
N ASP A 106 1.04 -7.59 15.48
CA ASP A 106 -0.24 -6.87 15.31
C ASP A 106 -0.10 -5.45 14.72
N PRO A 107 0.93 -4.63 15.07
CA PRO A 107 1.12 -3.32 14.46
C PRO A 107 1.34 -3.35 12.94
N VAL A 108 2.08 -4.34 12.42
CA VAL A 108 2.35 -4.47 10.98
C VAL A 108 1.08 -4.85 10.22
N VAL A 109 0.27 -5.73 10.82
CA VAL A 109 -1.03 -6.09 10.26
C VAL A 109 -1.92 -4.86 10.18
N LEU A 110 -2.10 -4.13 11.28
CA LEU A 110 -2.95 -2.94 11.31
C LEU A 110 -2.48 -1.86 10.33
N HIS A 111 -1.17 -1.61 10.26
CA HIS A 111 -0.56 -0.71 9.26
C HIS A 111 -0.93 -1.10 7.83
N SER A 112 -0.81 -2.38 7.49
CA SER A 112 -1.16 -2.91 6.16
C SER A 112 -2.65 -2.75 5.87
N LEU A 113 -3.52 -3.00 6.85
CA LEU A 113 -4.97 -2.84 6.69
C LEU A 113 -5.35 -1.38 6.43
N ASP A 114 -4.76 -0.44 7.18
CA ASP A 114 -5.01 1.00 6.99
C ASP A 114 -4.51 1.48 5.62
N LEU A 115 -3.33 1.05 5.17
CA LEU A 115 -2.81 1.34 3.82
C LEU A 115 -3.68 0.76 2.69
N ASN A 116 -4.24 -0.43 2.89
CA ASN A 116 -5.16 -1.01 1.91
C ASN A 116 -6.44 -0.18 1.78
N ASP A 117 -6.92 0.45 2.86
CA ASP A 117 -8.04 1.37 2.79
C ASP A 117 -7.67 2.64 2.02
N VAL A 118 -6.45 3.19 2.20
CA VAL A 118 -5.94 4.31 1.39
C VAL A 118 -5.95 3.96 -0.10
N HIS A 119 -5.44 2.78 -0.46
CA HIS A 119 -5.44 2.29 -1.84
C HIS A 119 -6.87 2.15 -2.39
N LEU A 120 -7.79 1.56 -1.62
CA LEU A 120 -9.20 1.43 -2.03
C LEU A 120 -9.88 2.78 -2.21
N THR A 121 -9.61 3.76 -1.33
CA THR A 121 -10.10 5.14 -1.48
C THR A 121 -9.64 5.73 -2.81
N LEU A 122 -8.35 5.62 -3.13
CA LEU A 122 -7.83 6.15 -4.40
C LEU A 122 -8.41 5.46 -5.64
N ILE A 123 -8.65 4.14 -5.59
CA ILE A 123 -9.34 3.44 -6.68
C ILE A 123 -10.76 4.01 -6.86
N ARG A 124 -11.46 4.28 -5.74
CA ARG A 124 -12.83 4.83 -5.77
C ARG A 124 -12.89 6.27 -6.30
N CYS A 125 -11.82 7.06 -6.12
CA CYS A 125 -11.71 8.38 -6.74
C CYS A 125 -11.67 8.32 -8.27
N GLY A 126 -11.33 7.17 -8.87
CA GLY A 126 -11.31 6.99 -10.32
C GLY A 126 -10.08 7.58 -11.02
N GLU A 127 -9.19 8.23 -10.28
CA GLU A 127 -8.02 8.94 -10.80
C GLU A 127 -6.71 8.15 -10.61
N LEU A 128 -6.75 6.99 -9.96
CA LEU A 128 -5.56 6.18 -9.73
C LEU A 128 -5.10 5.47 -11.01
N ILE A 129 -3.95 5.87 -11.56
CA ILE A 129 -3.29 5.16 -12.67
C ILE A 129 -2.49 3.97 -12.12
N ARG A 130 -1.66 4.21 -11.10
CA ARG A 130 -0.73 3.21 -10.60
C ARG A 130 -0.56 3.30 -9.09
N TRP A 131 -0.65 2.15 -8.44
CA TRP A 131 -0.19 1.92 -7.08
C TRP A 131 1.02 0.99 -7.13
N LYS A 132 2.19 1.47 -6.72
CA LYS A 132 3.37 0.64 -6.51
C LYS A 132 3.50 0.36 -5.00
N SER A 133 3.41 -0.92 -4.61
CA SER A 133 3.45 -1.30 -3.20
C SER A 133 4.86 -1.23 -2.60
N GLU A 134 4.95 -1.21 -1.27
CA GLU A 134 6.19 -1.34 -0.51
C GLU A 134 7.07 -2.50 -1.02
N LEU A 135 6.51 -3.69 -1.28
CA LEU A 135 7.29 -4.83 -1.78
C LEU A 135 7.83 -4.61 -3.21
N GLU A 136 7.07 -3.93 -4.07
CA GLU A 136 7.54 -3.57 -5.42
C GLU A 136 8.65 -2.50 -5.34
N ILE A 137 8.54 -1.56 -4.39
CA ILE A 137 9.56 -0.55 -4.12
C ILE A 137 10.83 -1.19 -3.58
N LEU A 138 10.72 -2.05 -2.56
CA LEU A 138 11.83 -2.78 -1.97
C LEU A 138 12.55 -3.63 -3.03
N CYS A 139 11.78 -4.33 -3.88
CA CYS A 139 12.33 -5.10 -4.99
C CYS A 139 13.16 -4.22 -5.95
N LEU A 140 12.68 -3.02 -6.29
CA LEU A 140 13.43 -2.10 -7.16
C LEU A 140 14.70 -1.59 -6.46
N ASN A 141 14.59 -1.21 -5.20
CA ASN A 141 15.69 -0.68 -4.39
C ASN A 141 16.80 -1.72 -4.23
N GLU A 142 16.46 -2.98 -3.92
CA GLU A 142 17.44 -4.05 -3.73
C GLU A 142 18.06 -4.57 -5.04
N LEU A 143 17.28 -4.66 -6.12
CA LEU A 143 17.69 -5.46 -7.29
C LEU A 143 18.14 -4.65 -8.52
N THR A 144 17.81 -3.36 -8.61
CA THR A 144 18.00 -2.62 -9.88
C THR A 144 19.01 -1.47 -9.80
N GLY A 145 19.32 -0.96 -8.61
CA GLY A 145 20.14 0.26 -8.45
C GLY A 145 19.45 1.55 -8.94
N PHE A 146 18.28 1.45 -9.60
CA PHE A 146 17.44 2.56 -10.07
C PHE A 146 16.18 2.68 -9.20
N GLY A 147 16.39 2.63 -7.89
CA GLY A 147 15.36 2.69 -6.87
C GLY A 147 15.07 4.10 -6.36
N TYR A 148 14.22 4.13 -5.37
CA TYR A 148 13.90 5.27 -4.53
C TYR A 148 14.97 5.47 -3.46
N ALA A 149 15.00 6.65 -2.82
CA ALA A 149 15.93 6.97 -1.76
C ALA A 149 15.66 6.19 -0.45
N LYS A 150 14.46 5.63 -0.30
CA LYS A 150 14.07 4.70 0.76
C LYS A 150 12.95 3.77 0.31
N ASP A 151 12.61 2.81 1.15
CA ASP A 151 11.40 2.00 1.00
C ASP A 151 10.19 2.82 1.50
N TYR A 152 9.42 3.38 0.56
CA TYR A 152 8.15 4.05 0.86
C TYR A 152 7.03 3.03 1.04
N ASP A 153 6.00 3.38 1.82
CA ASP A 153 4.81 2.53 1.97
C ASP A 153 4.09 2.30 0.62
N ALA A 154 4.03 3.35 -0.19
CA ALA A 154 3.63 3.27 -1.59
C ALA A 154 4.18 4.42 -2.42
N VAL A 155 4.24 4.22 -3.74
CA VAL A 155 4.41 5.29 -4.73
C VAL A 155 3.24 5.25 -5.68
N ILE A 156 2.58 6.39 -5.82
CA ILE A 156 1.26 6.51 -6.41
C ILE A 156 1.36 7.45 -7.61
N THR A 157 0.77 7.03 -8.72
CA THR A 157 0.55 7.88 -9.89
C THR A 157 -0.95 8.06 -10.06
N ILE A 158 -1.40 9.32 -10.12
CA ILE A 158 -2.78 9.69 -10.42
C ILE A 158 -2.85 10.50 -11.71
N HIS A 159 -4.00 10.46 -12.37
CA HIS A 159 -4.35 11.36 -13.46
C HIS A 159 -5.36 12.37 -12.93
N SER A 160 -4.99 13.64 -12.88
CA SER A 160 -5.89 14.70 -12.45
C SER A 160 -5.66 15.97 -13.25
N ASP A 161 -6.73 16.70 -13.56
CA ASP A 161 -6.70 17.93 -14.36
C ASP A 161 -5.93 17.80 -15.70
N GLY A 162 -5.92 16.61 -16.30
CA GLY A 162 -5.25 16.33 -17.57
C GLY A 162 -3.76 16.01 -17.47
N GLU A 163 -3.19 15.97 -16.26
CA GLU A 163 -1.78 15.66 -16.03
C GLU A 163 -1.58 14.44 -15.11
N ASP A 164 -0.47 13.73 -15.34
CA ASP A 164 -0.05 12.61 -14.52
C ASP A 164 0.88 13.10 -13.40
N SER A 165 0.47 12.87 -12.16
CA SER A 165 1.22 13.27 -10.97
C SER A 165 1.65 12.06 -10.17
N THR A 166 2.95 11.96 -9.87
CA THR A 166 3.53 10.87 -9.07
C THR A 166 4.09 11.37 -7.74
N PHE A 167 3.65 10.76 -6.64
CA PHE A 167 4.05 11.10 -5.27
C PHE A 167 4.31 9.85 -4.43
N ALA A 168 5.11 9.98 -3.38
CA ALA A 168 5.32 8.92 -2.40
C ALA A 168 4.38 9.09 -1.20
N LEU A 169 3.89 7.97 -0.67
CA LEU A 169 3.02 7.90 0.49
C LEU A 169 3.78 7.29 1.68
N GLU A 170 3.57 7.87 2.85
CA GLU A 170 3.94 7.31 4.15
C GLU A 170 2.70 7.34 5.06
N TYR A 171 2.42 6.24 5.74
CA TYR A 171 1.43 6.19 6.80
C TYR A 171 2.13 6.01 8.14
N GLU A 172 1.93 6.96 9.06
CA GLU A 172 2.52 6.86 10.40
C GLU A 172 1.42 6.56 11.42
N ARG A 173 1.33 5.29 11.83
CA ARG A 173 0.34 4.85 12.83
C ARG A 173 0.78 5.14 14.26
N GLN A 174 2.09 5.16 14.51
CA GLN A 174 2.67 5.37 15.84
C GLN A 174 3.94 6.25 15.72
N PRO A 175 4.24 7.08 16.73
CA PRO A 175 5.44 7.90 16.68
C PRO A 175 6.70 7.02 16.69
N LYS A 176 7.59 7.26 15.73
CA LYS A 176 8.96 6.74 15.76
C LYS A 176 9.84 7.60 16.66
N ALA A 177 11.01 7.07 17.03
CA ALA A 177 12.03 7.86 17.71
C ALA A 177 12.51 9.02 16.81
N ALA A 178 12.81 10.17 17.42
CA ALA A 178 13.21 11.39 16.69
C ALA A 178 14.34 11.18 15.67
N ASN A 179 15.34 10.37 16.02
CA ASN A 179 16.46 10.03 15.12
C ASN A 179 16.01 9.35 13.82
N ARG A 180 14.91 8.58 13.86
CA ARG A 180 14.34 7.95 12.66
C ARG A 180 13.75 8.98 11.72
N TYR A 181 13.04 10.00 12.22
CA TYR A 181 12.54 11.06 11.35
C TYR A 181 13.66 11.87 10.69
N TRP A 182 14.75 12.13 11.41
CA TRP A 182 15.91 12.78 10.81
C TRP A 182 16.53 11.97 9.67
N GLN A 183 16.66 10.65 9.85
CA GLN A 183 17.11 9.75 8.78
C GLN A 183 16.16 9.76 7.58
N VAL A 184 14.85 9.71 7.84
CA VAL A 184 13.83 9.73 6.78
C VAL A 184 13.85 11.06 6.02
N ARG A 185 13.96 12.19 6.72
CA ARG A 185 14.14 13.50 6.09
C ARG A 185 15.37 13.54 5.18
N GLN A 186 16.53 13.08 5.67
CA GLN A 186 17.74 13.04 4.86
C GLN A 186 17.60 12.17 3.61
N ALA A 187 16.85 11.06 3.68
CA ALA A 187 16.55 10.25 2.53
C ALA A 187 15.62 10.98 1.55
N ILE A 188 14.53 11.58 2.05
CA ILE A 188 13.59 12.37 1.24
C ILE A 188 14.29 13.52 0.52
N GLU A 189 15.18 14.25 1.19
CA GLU A 189 15.95 15.34 0.57
C GLU A 189 16.84 14.88 -0.59
N LYS A 190 17.23 13.60 -0.62
CA LYS A 190 18.02 12.97 -1.69
C LYS A 190 17.18 12.33 -2.79
N GLU A 191 15.87 12.20 -2.61
CA GLU A 191 14.96 11.57 -3.57
C GLU A 191 14.93 12.35 -4.90
N ARG A 192 14.86 11.63 -6.02
CA ARG A 192 14.91 12.16 -7.39
C ARG A 192 13.77 11.65 -8.29
N GLN A 193 13.11 10.56 -7.92
CA GLN A 193 12.05 9.92 -8.71
C GLN A 193 10.66 10.50 -8.46
N VAL A 194 10.41 11.08 -7.29
CA VAL A 194 9.13 11.70 -6.93
C VAL A 194 9.33 13.14 -6.48
N ARG A 195 8.35 14.00 -6.75
CA ARG A 195 8.44 15.45 -6.48
C ARG A 195 7.91 15.83 -5.10
N CYS A 196 6.91 15.10 -4.60
CA CYS A 196 6.27 15.38 -3.33
C CYS A 196 5.95 14.10 -2.54
N PHE A 197 5.71 14.30 -1.25
CA PHE A 197 5.50 13.25 -0.26
C PHE A 197 4.22 13.55 0.51
N LEU A 198 3.35 12.55 0.65
CA LEU A 198 2.16 12.61 1.48
C LEU A 198 2.37 11.74 2.73
N TYR A 199 2.28 12.37 3.89
CA TYR A 199 2.19 11.69 5.19
C TYR A 199 0.73 11.66 5.63
N LEU A 200 0.22 10.45 5.89
CA LEU A 200 -1.06 10.25 6.56
C LEU A 200 -0.83 9.81 7.99
N THR A 201 -1.62 10.35 8.93
CA THR A 201 -1.60 9.94 10.34
C THR A 201 -3.02 9.67 10.84
N PRO A 202 -3.21 8.85 11.89
CA PRO A 202 -4.53 8.59 12.46
C PRO A 202 -5.12 9.80 13.20
N SER A 203 -4.31 10.77 13.63
CA SER A 203 -4.78 11.94 14.38
C SER A 203 -3.92 13.19 14.13
N TYR A 204 -4.48 14.36 14.46
CA TYR A 204 -3.81 15.66 14.33
C TYR A 204 -2.63 15.83 15.29
N GLU A 205 -2.64 15.20 16.47
CA GLU A 205 -1.52 15.24 17.42
C GLU A 205 -0.30 14.53 16.84
N LEU A 206 -0.49 13.33 16.28
CA LEU A 206 0.60 12.61 15.63
C LEU A 206 1.04 13.34 14.35
N LEU A 207 0.10 13.91 13.59
CA LEU A 207 0.41 14.76 12.44
C LEU A 207 1.37 15.88 12.85
N SER A 208 0.99 16.64 13.88
CA SER A 208 1.76 17.78 14.39
C SER A 208 3.14 17.37 14.89
N TYR A 209 3.23 16.22 15.55
CA TYR A 209 4.50 15.67 16.00
C TYR A 209 5.42 15.30 14.82
N VAL A 210 4.91 14.57 13.82
CA VAL A 210 5.69 14.13 12.66
C VAL A 210 6.13 15.35 11.82
N ALA A 211 5.22 16.26 11.52
CA ALA A 211 5.49 17.42 10.68
C ALA A 211 6.63 18.31 11.22
N ALA A 212 6.79 18.41 12.54
CA ALA A 212 7.85 19.18 13.17
C ALA A 212 9.27 18.74 12.74
N PHE A 213 9.48 17.46 12.40
CA PHE A 213 10.77 16.97 11.92
C PHE A 213 11.07 17.34 10.47
N PHE A 214 10.04 17.70 9.70
CA PHE A 214 10.14 18.08 8.30
C PHE A 214 10.12 19.60 8.07
N ASP A 215 10.18 20.42 9.13
CA ASP A 215 10.26 21.87 8.99
C ASP A 215 11.44 22.27 8.10
N ARG A 216 11.15 23.07 7.07
CA ARG A 216 12.11 23.51 6.03
C ARG A 216 12.79 22.34 5.30
N CYS A 217 12.12 21.20 5.15
CA CYS A 217 12.58 20.14 4.25
C CYS A 217 12.78 20.71 2.83
N ALA A 218 13.85 20.32 2.16
CA ALA A 218 14.13 20.77 0.79
C ALA A 218 13.14 20.20 -0.25
N ARG A 219 12.34 19.21 0.14
CA ARG A 219 11.27 18.63 -0.68
C ARG A 219 9.89 18.97 -0.12
N ALA A 220 8.90 19.01 -1.00
CA ALA A 220 7.52 19.25 -0.62
C ALA A 220 6.96 18.02 0.13
N VAL A 221 6.70 18.21 1.43
CA VAL A 221 6.07 17.19 2.28
C VAL A 221 4.76 17.75 2.79
N TYR A 222 3.69 17.02 2.52
CA TYR A 222 2.32 17.35 2.90
C TYR A 222 1.79 16.34 3.91
N PHE A 223 0.93 16.81 4.80
CA PHE A 223 0.44 16.05 5.94
C PHE A 223 -1.08 16.06 5.97
N GLY A 224 -1.70 14.89 6.09
CA GLY A 224 -3.15 14.74 6.20
C GLY A 224 -3.54 13.75 7.29
N VAL A 225 -4.79 13.83 7.74
CA VAL A 225 -5.36 12.84 8.65
C VAL A 225 -6.03 11.74 7.82
N LEU A 226 -5.78 10.48 8.19
CA LEU A 226 -6.24 9.30 7.46
C LEU A 226 -7.77 9.26 7.34
N GLU A 227 -8.49 9.65 8.38
CA GLU A 227 -9.96 9.64 8.35
C GLU A 227 -10.50 10.70 7.38
N ASP A 228 -9.94 11.90 7.38
CA ASP A 228 -10.26 12.95 6.41
C ASP A 228 -9.94 12.49 4.98
N PHE A 229 -8.84 11.74 4.81
CA PHE A 229 -8.48 11.08 3.54
C PHE A 229 -9.48 10.03 3.11
N ARG A 230 -9.93 9.16 4.01
CA ARG A 230 -10.93 8.13 3.70
C ARG A 230 -12.26 8.74 3.25
N GLN A 231 -12.62 9.90 3.79
CA GLN A 231 -13.88 10.58 3.47
C GLN A 231 -13.81 11.40 2.19
N HIS A 232 -12.70 12.12 1.93
CA HIS A 232 -12.62 13.10 0.85
C HIS A 232 -11.61 12.73 -0.26
N GLY A 233 -10.83 11.66 -0.08
CA GLY A 233 -9.87 11.18 -1.08
C GLY A 233 -8.85 12.24 -1.50
N LEU A 234 -8.82 12.56 -2.79
CA LEU A 234 -7.91 13.57 -3.34
C LEU A 234 -8.32 15.01 -3.00
N ASP A 235 -9.53 15.23 -2.51
CA ASP A 235 -10.00 16.56 -2.09
C ASP A 235 -9.77 16.82 -0.59
N THR A 236 -9.11 15.89 0.11
CA THR A 236 -8.72 16.06 1.50
C THR A 236 -7.79 17.24 1.70
N THR A 237 -8.07 18.04 2.71
CA THR A 237 -7.18 19.12 3.14
C THR A 237 -5.89 18.56 3.72
N VAL A 238 -4.77 19.00 3.18
CA VAL A 238 -3.42 18.69 3.66
C VAL A 238 -2.69 19.95 4.10
N LEU A 239 -1.80 19.79 5.07
CA LEU A 239 -0.94 20.84 5.59
C LEU A 239 0.46 20.74 4.99
N ASP A 240 1.08 21.87 4.73
CA ASP A 240 2.51 21.92 4.38
C ASP A 240 3.39 21.55 5.59
N SER A 241 4.68 21.30 5.35
CA SER A 241 5.63 20.96 6.43
C SER A 241 5.72 21.97 7.58
N ARG A 242 5.47 23.27 7.30
CA ARG A 242 5.41 24.31 8.34
C ARG A 242 4.08 24.34 9.09
N ARG A 243 3.06 23.64 8.57
CA ARG A 243 1.67 23.66 9.04
C ARG A 243 1.08 25.07 9.06
N THR A 244 1.54 25.92 8.15
CA THR A 244 1.08 27.31 8.02
C THR A 244 0.08 27.47 6.90
N LEU A 245 0.12 26.57 5.92
CA LEU A 245 -0.74 26.60 4.75
C LEU A 245 -1.51 25.29 4.65
N SER A 246 -2.77 25.39 4.24
CA SER A 246 -3.64 24.25 3.98
C SER A 246 -4.15 24.29 2.55
N PHE A 247 -4.20 23.13 1.91
CA PHE A 247 -4.58 22.99 0.51
C PHE A 247 -5.38 21.70 0.32
N PRO A 248 -6.30 21.63 -0.65
CA PRO A 248 -6.76 20.33 -1.15
C PRO A 248 -5.57 19.53 -1.70
N LEU A 249 -5.50 18.23 -1.40
CA LEU A 249 -4.41 17.37 -1.85
C LEU A 249 -4.23 17.41 -3.38
N ARG A 250 -5.33 17.37 -4.13
CA ARG A 250 -5.35 17.53 -5.59
C ARG A 250 -4.57 18.77 -6.07
N ALA A 251 -4.77 19.91 -5.42
CA ALA A 251 -4.14 21.16 -5.83
C ALA A 251 -2.61 21.13 -5.69
N VAL A 252 -2.09 20.49 -4.62
CA VAL A 252 -0.64 20.38 -4.42
C VAL A 252 0.00 19.32 -5.32
N LEU A 253 -0.75 18.28 -5.70
CA LEU A 253 -0.27 17.27 -6.63
C LEU A 253 -0.12 17.85 -8.05
N ASN A 254 -1.04 18.72 -8.46
CA ASN A 254 -1.04 19.36 -9.79
C ASN A 254 -0.09 20.58 -9.88
N GLY A 255 0.73 20.84 -8.86
CA GLY A 255 1.69 21.95 -8.86
C GLY A 255 1.08 23.34 -8.64
N ASN A 256 -0.23 23.43 -8.38
CA ASN A 256 -0.95 24.69 -8.15
C ASN A 256 -0.80 25.24 -6.72
N GLY A 257 0.03 24.61 -5.88
CA GLY A 257 0.27 24.98 -4.47
C GLY A 257 1.54 25.80 -4.24
N SER A 258 1.90 26.70 -5.18
CA SER A 258 3.04 27.62 -5.08
C SER A 258 2.62 29.01 -4.63
#